data_AF-A0A920JM53-F1
#
_entry.id   AF-A0A920JM53-F1
#
_cell.length_a   1.000
_cell.length_b   1.000
_cell.length_c   1.000
_cell.angle_alpha   90.00
_cell.angle_beta   90.00
_cell.angle_gamma   90.00
#
_symmetry.space_group_name_H-M   'P 1'
#
loop_
_entity.id
_entity.type
_entity.pdbx_description
1 polymer ?
#
loop_
_entity_poly.entity_id
_entity_poly.type
_entity_poly.pdbx_seq_one_letter_code
_entity_poly.pdbx_strand_id
1 'polypeptide(L)' 'MNKVLSKSKLILASPRGFCAGVERAVEILQRAIDLLGAPVYVKHEVVHNK' A
#
# COMPACT_ATOMS: atom_id res chain seq x y z
N MET A 1 19.10 -16.91 -12.51
CA MET A 1 19.22 -15.96 -13.65
C MET A 1 18.43 -14.72 -13.28
N ASN A 2 19.08 -13.56 -13.16
CA ASN A 2 18.47 -12.26 -13.46
C ASN A 2 19.61 -11.26 -13.64
N LYS A 3 19.92 -11.07 -14.91
CA LYS A 3 20.96 -10.18 -15.42
C LYS A 3 20.34 -8.79 -15.49
N VAL A 4 20.58 -7.93 -14.49
CA VAL A 4 20.09 -6.54 -14.51
C VAL A 4 21.23 -5.59 -14.89
N LEU A 5 21.27 -5.35 -16.20
CA LEU A 5 21.41 -4.06 -16.92
C LEU A 5 22.36 -2.97 -16.37
N SER A 6 23.35 -2.66 -17.23
CA SER A 6 24.13 -1.43 -17.46
C SER A 6 24.71 -0.65 -16.25
N LYS A 7 25.85 0.02 -16.47
CA LYS A 7 26.51 0.94 -15.52
C LYS A 7 25.68 2.22 -15.23
N SER A 8 24.36 2.13 -15.14
CA SER A 8 23.48 3.26 -14.79
C SER A 8 23.20 3.26 -13.30
N LYS A 9 23.47 4.39 -12.63
CA LYS A 9 23.24 4.54 -11.19
C LYS A 9 21.74 4.74 -10.93
N LEU A 10 21.09 3.74 -10.32
CA LEU A 10 19.72 3.86 -9.82
C LEU A 10 19.73 4.61 -8.48
N ILE A 11 18.98 5.72 -8.38
CA ILE A 11 18.81 6.48 -7.13
C ILE A 11 17.37 6.34 -6.67
N LEU A 12 17.16 5.89 -5.43
CA LEU A 12 15.85 5.76 -4.81
C LEU A 12 15.63 6.92 -3.84
N ALA A 13 14.52 7.64 -4.02
CA ALA A 13 14.15 8.73 -3.12
C ALA A 13 13.84 8.23 -1.69
N SER A 14 14.03 9.11 -0.70
CA SER A 14 13.64 8.89 0.70
C SER A 14 13.13 10.19 1.33
N PRO A 15 11.97 10.19 2.02
CA PRO A 15 11.05 9.05 2.18
C PRO A 15 10.29 8.73 0.88
N ARG A 16 9.84 7.48 0.72
CA ARG A 16 8.99 7.04 -0.39
C ARG A 16 8.00 6.00 0.10
N GLY A 17 6.84 5.91 -0.55
CA GLY A 17 5.79 4.93 -0.20
C GLY A 17 4.67 5.55 0.63
N PHE A 18 4.18 4.79 1.62
CA PHE A 18 2.98 5.14 2.37
C PHE A 18 3.25 6.21 3.43
N CYS A 19 2.26 7.10 3.62
CA CYS A 19 2.20 7.97 4.77
C CYS A 19 1.37 7.32 5.88
N ALA A 20 1.45 7.87 7.09
CA ALA A 20 0.69 7.38 8.24
C ALA A 20 -0.83 7.32 7.99
N GLY A 21 -1.37 8.21 7.14
CA GLY A 21 -2.79 8.21 6.78
C GLY A 21 -3.19 7.01 5.92
N VAL A 22 -2.36 6.68 4.93
CA VAL A 22 -2.56 5.51 4.04
C VAL A 22 -2.46 4.22 4.84
N GLU A 23 -1.42 4.09 5.66
CA GLU A 23 -1.22 2.91 6.51
C GLU A 23 -2.40 2.68 7.46
N ARG A 24 -2.83 3.74 8.15
CA ARG A 24 -3.98 3.68 9.07
C ARG A 24 -5.29 3.32 8.35
N ALA A 25 -5.53 3.86 7.16
CA ALA A 25 -6.75 3.57 6.40
C ALA A 25 -6.84 2.08 6.01
N VAL A 26 -5.73 1.50 5.56
CA VAL A 26 -5.63 0.08 5.23
C VAL A 26 -5.79 -0.78 6.49
N GLU A 27 -5.13 -0.42 7.59
CA GLU A 27 -5.22 -1.18 8.85
C GLU A 27 -6.64 -1.21 9.42
N ILE A 28 -7.37 -0.09 9.35
CA ILE A 28 -8.77 -0.03 9.79
C ILE A 28 -9.65 -0.99 8.99
N LEU A 29 -9.45 -1.03 7.67
CA LEU A 29 -10.23 -1.94 6.81
C LEU A 29 -9.94 -3.41 7.14
N GLN A 30 -8.66 -3.76 7.33
CA GLN A 30 -8.28 -5.11 7.73
C GLN A 30 -8.90 -5.50 9.07
N ARG A 31 -8.78 -4.63 10.08
CA ARG A 31 -9.39 -4.85 11.40
C ARG A 31 -10.91 -4.97 11.34
N ALA A 32 -11.57 -4.19 10.50
CA ALA A 32 -13.02 -4.29 10.33
C ALA A 32 -13.42 -5.66 9.77
N ILE A 33 -12.67 -6.19 8.79
CA ILE A 33 -12.90 -7.53 8.24
C ILE A 33 -12.65 -8.60 9.31
N ASP A 34 -11.58 -8.48 10.08
CA ASP A 34 -11.22 -9.46 11.12
C ASP A 34 -12.28 -9.51 12.25
N LEU A 35 -12.82 -8.35 12.65
CA LEU A 35 -13.79 -8.24 13.74
C LEU A 35 -15.23 -8.53 13.33
N LEU A 36 -15.62 -8.14 12.11
CA LEU A 36 -17.02 -8.16 11.68
C LEU A 36 -17.30 -9.25 10.63
N GLY A 37 -16.26 -9.85 10.05
CA GLY A 37 -16.38 -10.70 8.87
C GLY A 37 -16.70 -9.90 7.61
N ALA A 38 -16.64 -10.59 6.47
CA ALA A 38 -17.00 -10.01 5.18
C ALA A 38 -18.51 -10.16 4.90
N PRO A 39 -19.15 -9.23 4.13
CA PRO A 39 -18.56 -8.07 3.47
C PRO A 39 -18.48 -6.81 4.35
N VAL A 40 -17.38 -6.06 4.22
CA VAL A 40 -17.23 -4.69 4.74
C VAL A 40 -17.33 -3.71 3.57
N TYR A 41 -18.25 -2.76 3.64
CA TYR A 41 -18.46 -1.76 2.59
C TYR A 41 -17.61 -0.52 2.84
N VAL A 42 -16.93 -0.05 1.79
CA VAL A 42 -16.15 1.19 1.81
C VAL A 42 -16.74 2.16 0.79
N LYS A 43 -16.93 3.42 1.20
CA LYS A 43 -17.39 4.48 0.29
C LYS A 43 -16.20 4.99 -0.54
N HIS A 44 -16.17 4.64 -1.81
CA HIS A 44 -15.03 4.82 -2.74
C HIS A 44 -13.81 3.94 -2.37
N GLU A 45 -12.73 4.07 -3.15
CA GLU A 45 -11.46 3.41 -2.88
C GLU A 45 -10.87 3.90 -1.55
N VAL A 46 -10.44 2.97 -0.68
CA VAL A 46 -9.81 3.31 0.61
C VAL A 46 -8.50 4.10 0.41
N VAL A 47 -7.75 3.74 -0.64
CA VAL A 47 -6.59 4.46 -1.16
C VAL A 47 -6.58 4.30 -2.68
N HIS A 48 -6.09 5.31 -3.41
CA HIS A 48 -6.01 5.27 -4.88
C HIS A 48 -4.80 4.45 -5.34
N ASN A 49 -4.84 3.15 -5.08
CA ASN A 49 -3.83 2.20 -5.52
C ASN A 49 -4.51 0.93 -6.07
N LYS A 50 -4.18 0.57 -7.31
CA LYS A 50 -4.70 -0.63 -7.99
C LYS A 50 -4.01 -1.91 -7.56
#